data_AF-A0A0G0Y7C8-F1
#
_entry.id   AF-A0A0G0Y7C8-F1
#
_cell.length_a   1.000
_cell.length_b   1.000
_cell.length_c   1.000
_cell.angle_alpha   90.00
_cell.angle_beta   90.00
_cell.angle_gamma   90.00
#
_symmetry.space_group_name_H-M   'P 1'
#
loop_
_entity.id
_entity.type
_entity.pdbx_description
1 polymer ?
#
loop_
_entity_poly.entity_id
_entity_poly.type
_entity_poly.pdbx_seq_one_letter_code
_entity_poly.pdbx_strand_id
1 'polypeptide(L)'
;MPVTKTAKRALRGSKNKTTVNKLLIKKLEIAVRLANKSKKSEEIKLATSLADRAAKKNIIHKNKAARIKSQLSKLEQNKTSKKEPAKAAKKASTKKK
;
A
#
# COMPACT_ATOMS: atom_id res chain seq x y z
N MET A 1 -25.26 0.24 -27.35
CA MET A 1 -24.95 -1.21 -27.48
C MET A 1 -23.75 -1.39 -28.41
N PRO A 2 -22.89 -2.39 -28.18
CA PRO A 2 -21.81 -2.70 -29.13
C PRO A 2 -22.39 -3.27 -30.44
N VAL A 3 -22.11 -2.57 -31.54
CA VAL A 3 -22.64 -2.91 -32.88
C VAL A 3 -21.77 -3.97 -33.57
N THR A 4 -20.45 -3.83 -33.50
CA THR A 4 -19.49 -4.75 -34.13
C THR A 4 -19.15 -5.95 -33.24
N LYS A 5 -18.67 -7.04 -33.85
CA LYS A 5 -18.21 -8.25 -33.13
C LYS A 5 -17.05 -7.94 -32.18
N THR A 6 -16.14 -7.05 -32.58
CA THR A 6 -15.00 -6.59 -31.75
C THR A 6 -15.47 -5.80 -30.54
N ALA A 7 -16.44 -4.90 -30.71
CA ALA A 7 -17.04 -4.15 -29.60
C ALA A 7 -17.74 -5.08 -28.59
N LYS A 8 -18.47 -6.11 -29.07
CA LYS A 8 -19.09 -7.13 -28.19
C LYS A 8 -18.04 -7.89 -27.39
N ARG A 9 -16.90 -8.27 -28.01
CA ARG A 9 -15.77 -8.93 -27.33
C ARG A 9 -15.11 -8.02 -26.30
N ALA A 10 -14.86 -6.76 -26.63
CA ALA A 10 -14.28 -5.78 -25.73
C ALA A 10 -15.16 -5.55 -24.48
N LEU A 11 -16.49 -5.47 -24.67
CA LEU A 11 -17.44 -5.35 -23.55
C LEU A 11 -17.33 -6.53 -22.58
N ARG A 12 -17.30 -7.77 -23.09
CA ARG A 12 -17.13 -8.98 -22.25
C ARG A 12 -15.81 -8.94 -21.47
N GLY A 13 -14.71 -8.60 -22.14
CA GLY A 13 -13.40 -8.46 -21.50
C GLY A 13 -13.38 -7.38 -20.43
N SER A 14 -14.02 -6.23 -20.68
CA SER A 14 -14.11 -5.13 -19.72
C SER A 14 -14.91 -5.54 -18.47
N LYS A 15 -16.04 -6.24 -18.62
CA LYS A 15 -16.84 -6.76 -17.50
C LYS A 15 -16.00 -7.66 -16.59
N ASN A 16 -15.29 -8.64 -17.17
CA ASN A 16 -14.47 -9.58 -16.40
C ASN A 16 -13.29 -8.89 -15.70
N LYS A 17 -12.63 -7.93 -16.34
CA LYS A 17 -11.58 -7.13 -15.69
C LYS A 17 -12.13 -6.29 -14.55
N THR A 18 -13.32 -5.72 -14.75
CA THR A 18 -13.99 -4.86 -13.76
C THR A 18 -14.32 -5.62 -12.49
N THR A 19 -14.83 -6.86 -12.57
CA THR A 19 -15.14 -7.67 -11.39
C THR A 19 -13.89 -7.97 -10.56
N VAL A 20 -12.81 -8.40 -11.20
CA VAL A 20 -11.53 -8.68 -10.53
C VAL A 20 -10.91 -7.42 -9.92
N ASN A 21 -10.91 -6.31 -10.66
CA ASN A 21 -10.36 -5.04 -10.17
C ASN A 21 -11.15 -4.50 -8.97
N LYS A 22 -12.49 -4.60 -9.00
CA LYS A 22 -13.35 -4.20 -7.86
C LYS A 22 -13.02 -4.96 -6.59
N LEU A 23 -12.72 -6.26 -6.68
CA LEU A 23 -12.32 -7.05 -5.49
C LEU A 23 -11.04 -6.51 -4.86
N LEU A 24 -10.04 -6.18 -5.67
CA LEU A 24 -8.77 -5.66 -5.17
C LEU A 24 -8.93 -4.26 -4.58
N ILE A 25 -9.72 -3.39 -5.24
CA ILE A 25 -10.03 -2.04 -4.74
C ILE A 25 -10.73 -2.11 -3.38
N LYS A 26 -11.77 -2.95 -3.25
CA LYS A 26 -12.49 -3.12 -1.98
C LYS A 26 -11.58 -3.61 -0.86
N LYS A 27 -10.70 -4.59 -1.13
CA LYS A 27 -9.72 -5.08 -0.15
C LYS A 27 -8.77 -3.96 0.30
N LEU A 28 -8.28 -3.15 -0.64
CA LEU A 28 -7.44 -1.99 -0.33
C LEU A 28 -8.20 -0.98 0.54
N GLU A 29 -9.43 -0.62 0.18
CA GLU A 29 -10.23 0.34 0.95
C GLU A 29 -10.49 -0.12 2.38
N ILE A 30 -10.83 -1.40 2.57
CA ILE A 30 -11.02 -1.99 3.90
C ILE A 30 -9.71 -1.93 4.69
N ALA A 31 -8.60 -2.36 4.10
CA ALA A 31 -7.29 -2.33 4.75
C ALA A 31 -6.87 -0.92 5.17
N VAL A 32 -7.08 0.08 4.31
CA VAL A 32 -6.78 1.49 4.63
C VAL A 32 -7.69 2.01 5.75
N ARG A 33 -8.99 1.68 5.74
CA ARG A 33 -9.91 2.05 6.84
C ARG A 33 -9.51 1.42 8.17
N LEU A 34 -9.13 0.15 8.16
CA LEU A 34 -8.68 -0.57 9.35
C LEU A 34 -7.37 0.03 9.89
N ALA A 35 -6.37 0.21 9.03
CA ALA A 35 -5.09 0.83 9.40
C ALA A 35 -5.26 2.22 10.01
N ASN A 36 -6.18 3.04 9.49
CA ASN A 36 -6.48 4.36 10.04
C ASN A 36 -7.14 4.31 11.42
N LYS A 37 -8.01 3.31 11.67
CA LYS A 37 -8.72 3.14 12.95
C LYS A 37 -7.82 2.53 14.03
N SER A 38 -7.20 1.39 13.73
CA SER A 38 -6.46 0.59 14.71
C SER A 38 -5.05 1.12 14.98
N LYS A 39 -4.44 1.78 13.97
CA LYS A 39 -3.04 2.22 13.99
C LYS A 39 -2.06 1.09 14.36
N LYS A 40 -2.41 -0.17 14.06
CA LYS A 40 -1.56 -1.35 14.27
C LYS A 40 -0.55 -1.48 13.13
N SER A 41 0.68 -1.87 13.46
CA SER A 41 1.77 -2.01 12.46
C SER A 41 1.46 -3.09 11.41
N GLU A 42 0.82 -4.17 11.82
CA GLU A 42 0.44 -5.27 10.91
C GLU A 42 -0.57 -4.82 9.85
N GLU A 43 -1.59 -4.07 10.26
CA GLU A 43 -2.63 -3.57 9.36
C GLU A 43 -2.07 -2.51 8.41
N ILE A 44 -1.12 -1.69 8.88
CA ILE A 44 -0.41 -0.71 8.04
C ILE A 44 0.46 -1.42 7.00
N LYS A 45 1.24 -2.44 7.39
CA LYS A 45 2.04 -3.27 6.46
C LYS A 45 1.17 -3.97 5.42
N LEU A 46 0.00 -4.47 5.81
CA LEU A 46 -0.94 -5.10 4.90
C LEU A 46 -1.49 -4.07 3.88
N ALA A 47 -1.89 -2.89 4.36
CA ALA A 47 -2.42 -1.83 3.51
C ALA A 47 -1.36 -1.29 2.51
N THR A 48 -0.10 -1.13 2.94
CA THR A 48 0.99 -0.69 2.04
C THR A 48 1.30 -1.73 0.97
N SER A 49 1.36 -3.02 1.32
CA SER A 49 1.55 -4.12 0.37
C SER A 49 0.42 -4.20 -0.68
N LEU A 50 -0.83 -4.03 -0.25
CA LEU A 50 -1.97 -3.99 -1.17
C LEU A 50 -1.95 -2.77 -2.09
N ALA A 51 -1.55 -1.59 -1.59
CA ALA A 51 -1.41 -0.39 -2.41
C ALA A 51 -0.35 -0.57 -3.50
N ASP A 52 0.79 -1.16 -3.18
CA ASP A 52 1.85 -1.42 -4.16
C ASP A 52 1.43 -2.48 -5.19
N ARG A 53 0.72 -3.52 -4.77
CA ARG A 53 0.17 -4.52 -5.70
C ARG A 53 -0.88 -3.91 -6.64
N ALA A 54 -1.70 -3.00 -6.14
CA ALA A 54 -2.68 -2.27 -6.94
C ALA A 54 -2.01 -1.36 -7.98
N ALA A 55 -0.90 -0.71 -7.60
CA ALA A 55 -0.10 0.11 -8.51
C ALA A 55 0.59 -0.72 -9.59
N LYS A 56 1.21 -1.85 -9.21
CA LYS A 56 1.87 -2.77 -10.16
C LYS A 56 0.90 -3.30 -11.23
N LYS A 57 -0.36 -3.52 -10.85
CA LYS A 57 -1.43 -3.96 -11.78
C LYS A 57 -2.11 -2.81 -12.53
N ASN A 58 -1.62 -1.57 -12.39
CA ASN A 58 -2.20 -0.36 -12.99
C ASN A 58 -3.68 -0.13 -12.64
N ILE A 59 -4.14 -0.66 -11.49
CA ILE A 59 -5.50 -0.44 -11.01
C ILE A 59 -5.62 0.94 -10.35
N ILE A 60 -4.55 1.38 -9.68
CA ILE A 60 -4.38 2.75 -9.18
C ILE A 60 -3.11 3.36 -9.76
N HIS A 61 -3.11 4.68 -9.95
CA HIS A 61 -1.92 5.39 -10.38
C HIS A 61 -0.81 5.34 -9.31
N LYS A 62 0.45 5.31 -9.74
CA LYS A 62 1.63 5.29 -8.85
C LYS A 62 1.62 6.41 -7.80
N ASN A 63 1.19 7.63 -8.19
CA ASN A 63 1.10 8.75 -7.25
C ASN A 63 -0.01 8.56 -6.21
N LYS A 64 -1.11 7.88 -6.56
CA LYS A 64 -2.17 7.54 -5.60
C LYS A 64 -1.66 6.53 -4.58
N ALA A 65 -0.92 5.52 -5.03
CA ALA A 65 -0.27 4.57 -4.12
C ALA A 65 0.77 5.25 -3.21
N ALA A 66 1.63 6.11 -3.77
CA ALA A 66 2.60 6.88 -3.01
C ALA A 66 1.93 7.78 -1.95
N ARG A 67 0.81 8.43 -2.31
CA ARG A 67 0.02 9.23 -1.37
C ARG A 67 -0.54 8.39 -0.22
N ILE A 68 -1.10 7.22 -0.51
CA ILE A 68 -1.61 6.30 0.52
C ILE A 68 -0.48 5.87 1.46
N LYS A 69 0.68 5.49 0.91
CA LYS A 69 1.85 5.12 1.72
C LYS A 69 2.32 6.27 2.61
N SER A 70 2.44 7.48 2.06
CA SER A 70 2.81 8.67 2.83
C SER A 70 1.84 8.95 3.98
N GLN A 71 0.53 8.83 3.74
CA GLN A 71 -0.49 9.01 4.78
C GLN A 71 -0.35 7.97 5.90
N LEU A 72 -0.15 6.70 5.54
CA LEU A 72 0.00 5.62 6.53
C LEU A 72 1.30 5.74 7.33
N SER A 73 2.42 6.11 6.70
CA SER A 73 3.70 6.30 7.39
C SER A 73 3.64 7.39 8.47
N LYS A 74 2.87 8.46 8.25
CA LYS A 74 2.65 9.50 9.27
C LYS A 74 1.95 8.97 10.52
N LEU A 75 1.08 7.97 10.37
CA LEU A 75 0.40 7.34 11.50
C LEU A 75 1.36 6.48 12.33
N GLU A 76 2.38 5.88 11.71
CA GLU A 76 3.43 5.12 12.41
C GLU A 76 4.40 6.04 13.15
N GLN A 77 4.78 7.17 12.54
CA GLN A 77 5.76 8.10 13.10
C GLN A 77 5.31 8.78 14.41
N ASN A 78 4.00 8.94 14.61
CA ASN A 78 3.46 9.42 15.90
C ASN A 78 3.70 8.45 17.06
N LYS A 79 4.10 7.20 16.81
CA LYS A 79 4.55 6.27 17.86
C LYS A 79 6.05 6.37 18.14
N THR A 80 6.85 6.90 17.21
CA THR A 80 8.32 6.90 17.30
C THR A 80 8.91 8.25 17.72
N SER A 81 8.12 9.31 17.89
CA SER A 81 8.58 10.61 18.44
C SER A 81 8.88 10.60 19.95
N LYS A 82 8.84 9.45 20.62
CA LYS A 82 9.45 9.21 21.94
C LYS A 82 10.76 8.40 21.87
N LYS A 83 11.52 8.48 20.78
CA LYS A 83 12.86 7.87 20.74
C LYS A 83 13.93 8.96 20.58
N GLU A 84 14.56 9.23 21.72
CA GLU A 84 15.70 10.12 21.92
C GLU A 84 16.81 9.93 20.87
N PRO A 85 17.55 11.00 20.54
CA PRO A 85 18.71 10.93 19.67
C PRO A 85 19.95 10.53 20.49
N ALA A 86 20.35 9.26 20.46
CA ALA A 86 21.70 8.90 20.91
C ALA A 86 22.18 7.57 20.33
N LYS A 87 23.09 7.65 19.35
CA LYS A 87 24.48 7.16 19.48
C LYS A 87 25.19 7.28 18.13
N ALA A 88 25.80 8.44 17.92
CA ALA A 88 27.03 8.53 17.14
C ALA A 88 28.22 8.25 18.08
N ALA A 89 29.18 7.49 17.58
CA ALA A 89 30.58 7.39 18.01
C ALA A 89 30.91 6.91 19.45
N LYS A 90 31.41 5.67 19.55
CA LYS A 90 32.78 5.41 20.07
C LYS A 90 33.41 4.25 19.30
N LYS A 91 34.41 4.57 18.46
CA LYS A 91 35.48 3.65 18.06
C LYS A 91 36.30 3.28 19.30
N ALA A 92 36.81 2.06 19.35
CA ALA A 92 38.18 1.68 19.73
C ALA A 92 38.24 0.35 20.51
N SER A 93 39.02 -0.57 19.95
CA SER A 93 39.93 -1.50 20.62
C SER A 93 39.42 -2.35 21.79
N THR A 94 39.45 -3.68 21.64
CA THR A 94 40.49 -4.51 22.30
C THR A 94 40.42 -5.97 21.83
N LYS A 95 41.53 -6.40 21.22
CA LYS A 95 42.04 -7.77 21.21
C LYS A 95 41.99 -8.36 22.63
N LYS A 96 41.53 -9.60 22.79
CA LYS A 96 42.21 -10.57 23.67
C LYS A 96 41.77 -12.02 23.42
N LYS A 97 42.80 -12.81 23.11
CA LYS A 97 43.01 -14.26 23.26
C LYS A 97 41.88 -15.20 22.88
#